data_AF-A0A9E1WQ70-F1
#
_entry.id   AF-A0A9E1WQ70-F1
#
_cell.length_a   1.000
_cell.length_b   1.000
_cell.length_c   1.000
_cell.angle_alpha   90.00
_cell.angle_beta   90.00
_cell.angle_gamma   90.00
#
_symmetry.space_group_name_H-M   'P 1'
#
loop_
_entity.id
_entity.type
_entity.pdbx_description
1 polymer ?
#
loop_
_entity_poly.entity_id
_entity_poly.type
_entity_poly.pdbx_seq_one_letter_code
_entity_poly.pdbx_strand_id
1 'polypeptide(L)'
;MAAKRASKSTTAKPKAKAVAKPRRQASAVLKPAKKTEQPTTSAGPGKLPENLPEDLPVGPTPEQVAAWRALSQEERRALREREAARIFSEAAEAHQGGDLDAAIDGYNRSLFLNATIPDVYNNLGVALRTQGKLEASVACYRRSLVLRPGSASVYSNMGNALREMGRLQTSVAAHQQAVKLAPSNPEAYYNLGLTLRDLGQVDQALACFGKTLSLRADHVDCHWDRALTLLTKGDYGPGFAEYEWRWRLDRSPPRGYAQPEWTGEALKGKTLLVHQEQGFGDMLQFARYLPMLKERTGGAAIVLEVQPELARLFSGIEGVDKVIDRGAALPKFDAYVPMMSLARIFGTTLKTIPFDGAYLSAPEMETLKLPPSLDKQFRVGIAWAGRPTHKNDANRTCEFTQFVELLGIPGITVYSLQKGPHEADIKAHGCEGLIMNLAPRLRDFADTAAVLEQMDLVITVDTAVGHLAGALGKPTWVAVPFAPDWRWQLESDTTPWYPNHRLFRQIEPGGWNGVFSSIRKALREELGLKPVSPVVI
;
A
#
# COMPACT_ATOMS: atom_id res chain seq x y z
N MET A 1 -55.18 28.06 21.76
CA MET A 1 -55.48 27.23 20.58
C MET A 1 -54.34 27.43 19.58
N ALA A 2 -53.28 26.62 19.63
CA ALA A 2 -53.14 25.34 18.90
C ALA A 2 -52.92 25.51 17.39
N ALA A 3 -51.66 25.47 16.96
CA ALA A 3 -51.26 24.86 15.68
C ALA A 3 -49.76 24.52 15.71
N LYS A 4 -49.48 23.23 15.95
CA LYS A 4 -48.17 22.59 15.82
C LYS A 4 -47.73 22.61 14.35
N ARG A 5 -46.48 23.04 14.07
CA ARG A 5 -45.74 22.61 12.87
C ARG A 5 -44.41 22.01 13.32
N ALA A 6 -44.36 20.68 13.29
CA ALA A 6 -43.12 19.92 13.42
C ALA A 6 -42.38 19.96 12.08
N SER A 7 -41.18 20.54 12.05
CA SER A 7 -40.23 20.32 10.95
C SER A 7 -39.47 19.02 11.25
N LYS A 8 -39.63 18.02 10.39
CA LYS A 8 -38.84 16.80 10.42
C LYS A 8 -37.44 17.13 9.90
N SER A 9 -36.47 17.17 10.80
CA SER A 9 -35.04 17.10 10.48
C SER A 9 -34.74 15.69 9.97
N THR A 10 -34.48 15.56 8.67
CA THR A 10 -33.92 14.33 8.08
C THR A 10 -32.40 14.42 8.13
N THR A 11 -31.81 14.00 9.25
CA THR A 11 -30.38 13.68 9.33
C THR A 11 -30.08 12.44 8.49
N ALA A 12 -29.61 12.65 7.27
CA ALA A 12 -29.03 11.58 6.45
C ALA A 12 -27.68 11.17 7.08
N LYS A 13 -27.62 9.96 7.65
CA LYS A 13 -26.35 9.32 8.04
C LYS A 13 -25.46 9.18 6.79
N PRO A 14 -24.16 9.51 6.86
CA PRO A 14 -23.25 9.25 5.75
C PRO A 14 -23.13 7.73 5.58
N LYS A 15 -23.46 7.23 4.37
CA LYS A 15 -23.18 5.86 3.97
C LYS A 15 -21.68 5.64 4.06
N ALA A 16 -21.25 4.76 4.96
CA ALA A 16 -19.89 4.24 4.98
C ALA A 16 -19.59 3.65 3.60
N LYS A 17 -18.67 4.27 2.85
CA LYS A 17 -18.15 3.70 1.61
C LYS A 17 -17.45 2.41 1.98
N ALA A 18 -18.00 1.29 1.54
CA ALA A 18 -17.36 -0.01 1.63
C ALA A 18 -15.95 0.09 1.01
N VAL A 19 -14.93 -0.13 1.83
CA VAL A 19 -13.56 -0.33 1.36
C VAL A 19 -13.60 -1.56 0.46
N ALA A 20 -13.33 -1.37 -0.83
CA ALA A 20 -13.27 -2.46 -1.78
C ALA A 20 -12.20 -3.46 -1.32
N LYS A 21 -12.64 -4.62 -0.82
CA LYS A 21 -11.75 -5.76 -0.55
C LYS A 21 -11.09 -6.18 -1.87
N PRO A 22 -9.78 -6.44 -1.91
CA PRO A 22 -9.14 -6.95 -3.12
C PRO A 22 -9.71 -8.35 -3.43
N ARG A 23 -10.55 -8.43 -4.47
CA ARG A 23 -11.02 -9.69 -5.05
C ARG A 23 -9.86 -10.36 -5.82
N ARG A 24 -9.01 -11.07 -5.10
CA ARG A 24 -8.15 -12.12 -5.66
C ARG A 24 -8.10 -13.31 -4.70
N GLN A 25 -9.18 -14.09 -4.65
CA GLN A 25 -9.25 -15.32 -3.86
C GLN A 25 -9.58 -16.58 -4.68
N ALA A 26 -9.73 -16.48 -6.01
CA ALA A 26 -10.30 -17.59 -6.78
C ALA A 26 -9.35 -18.80 -7.00
N SER A 27 -8.03 -18.69 -6.78
CA SER A 27 -7.06 -19.74 -7.12
C SER A 27 -6.34 -20.40 -5.93
N ALA A 28 -6.59 -19.95 -4.70
CA ALA A 28 -5.88 -20.46 -3.51
C ALA A 28 -6.62 -21.58 -2.76
N VAL A 29 -7.96 -21.65 -2.91
CA VAL A 29 -8.81 -22.66 -2.28
C VAL A 29 -8.87 -23.90 -3.17
N LEU A 30 -8.29 -25.01 -2.70
CA LEU A 30 -8.35 -26.29 -3.39
C LEU A 30 -9.73 -26.91 -3.25
N LYS A 31 -10.27 -27.46 -4.34
CA LYS A 31 -11.53 -28.20 -4.31
C LYS A 31 -11.29 -29.63 -3.81
N PRO A 32 -12.28 -30.27 -3.17
CA PRO A 32 -12.22 -31.70 -2.92
C PRO A 32 -12.02 -32.45 -4.25
N ALA A 33 -11.25 -33.54 -4.22
CA ALA A 33 -11.07 -34.39 -5.39
C ALA A 33 -12.44 -34.91 -5.88
N LYS A 34 -12.76 -34.73 -7.17
CA LYS A 34 -13.94 -35.36 -7.78
C LYS A 34 -13.73 -36.88 -7.75
N LYS A 35 -14.70 -37.62 -7.20
CA LYS A 35 -14.70 -39.09 -7.29
C LYS A 35 -14.88 -39.52 -8.75
N THR A 36 -14.11 -40.53 -9.17
CA THR A 36 -14.50 -41.46 -10.23
C THR A 36 -15.77 -42.19 -9.77
N GLU A 37 -16.81 -42.16 -10.59
CA GLU A 37 -18.11 -42.80 -10.32
C GLU A 37 -17.94 -44.32 -10.15
N GLN A 38 -18.62 -44.89 -9.15
CA GLN A 38 -19.04 -46.30 -9.11
C GLN A 38 -20.03 -46.54 -7.95
N PRO A 39 -20.86 -47.60 -8.01
CA PRO A 39 -22.24 -47.52 -8.47
C PRO A 39 -23.25 -47.34 -7.33
N THR A 40 -24.41 -46.84 -7.71
CA THR A 40 -25.60 -46.66 -6.89
C THR A 40 -26.11 -47.99 -6.32
N THR A 41 -26.30 -48.05 -5.00
CA THR A 41 -27.21 -49.02 -4.38
C THR A 41 -28.36 -48.27 -3.70
N SER A 42 -29.56 -48.55 -4.20
CA SER A 42 -30.84 -48.02 -3.76
C SER A 42 -31.25 -48.60 -2.40
N ALA A 43 -31.48 -47.72 -1.43
CA ALA A 43 -32.46 -47.92 -0.35
C ALA A 43 -32.89 -46.52 0.11
N GLY A 44 -34.14 -46.15 -0.17
CA GLY A 44 -34.68 -44.82 0.15
C GLY A 44 -34.92 -44.65 1.67
N PRO A 45 -34.84 -43.44 2.22
CA PRO A 45 -35.23 -43.21 3.60
C PRO A 45 -36.74 -42.93 3.67
N GLY A 46 -37.40 -43.56 4.64
CA GLY A 46 -38.75 -43.21 5.05
C GLY A 46 -38.84 -41.78 5.58
N LYS A 47 -40.01 -41.17 5.44
CA LYS A 47 -40.33 -39.81 5.89
C LYS A 47 -40.03 -39.62 7.39
N LEU A 48 -39.31 -38.53 7.71
CA LEU A 48 -39.20 -38.01 9.08
C LEU A 48 -40.52 -37.32 9.49
N PRO A 49 -40.97 -37.44 10.75
CA PRO A 49 -42.15 -36.72 11.23
C PRO A 49 -41.83 -35.24 11.46
N GLU A 50 -42.82 -34.40 11.15
CA GLU A 50 -42.80 -32.95 11.37
C GLU A 50 -42.89 -32.62 12.86
N ASN A 51 -42.15 -31.57 13.25
CA ASN A 51 -42.01 -30.92 14.57
C ASN A 51 -40.92 -31.46 15.50
N LEU A 52 -39.80 -30.72 15.57
CA LEU A 52 -38.88 -30.72 16.72
C LEU A 52 -38.63 -29.27 17.16
N PRO A 53 -38.68 -28.97 18.48
CA PRO A 53 -38.53 -27.61 19.02
C PRO A 53 -37.06 -27.17 19.14
N GLU A 54 -36.91 -25.84 19.29
CA GLU A 54 -35.65 -25.10 19.44
C GLU A 54 -34.87 -25.48 20.73
N ASP A 55 -33.55 -25.52 20.56
CA ASP A 55 -32.46 -25.46 21.55
C ASP A 55 -31.76 -26.73 22.08
N LEU A 56 -30.44 -26.73 21.79
CA LEU A 56 -29.31 -27.64 22.05
C LEU A 56 -29.08 -28.79 21.04
N PRO A 57 -27.83 -28.98 20.54
CA PRO A 57 -27.50 -30.15 19.75
C PRO A 57 -27.59 -31.38 20.65
N VAL A 58 -28.67 -32.13 20.51
CA VAL A 58 -28.87 -33.40 21.22
C VAL A 58 -27.67 -34.29 20.87
N GLY A 59 -26.90 -34.68 21.89
CA GLY A 59 -25.83 -35.67 21.72
C GLY A 59 -26.38 -36.96 21.10
N PRO A 60 -25.52 -37.85 20.57
CA PRO A 60 -25.99 -39.05 19.88
C PRO A 60 -26.88 -39.89 20.81
N THR A 61 -28.02 -40.36 20.30
CA THR A 61 -28.95 -41.19 21.06
C THR A 61 -28.28 -42.51 21.49
N PRO A 62 -28.74 -43.18 22.56
CA PRO A 62 -28.19 -44.47 22.97
C PRO A 62 -28.18 -45.51 21.83
N GLU A 63 -29.19 -45.49 20.97
CA GLU A 63 -29.30 -46.33 19.78
C GLU A 63 -28.24 -46.00 18.72
N GLN A 64 -27.98 -44.71 18.46
CA GLN A 64 -26.92 -44.27 17.56
C GLN A 64 -25.53 -44.65 18.08
N VAL A 65 -25.32 -44.56 19.40
CA VAL A 65 -24.08 -45.01 20.05
C VAL A 65 -23.92 -46.53 19.94
N ALA A 66 -25.00 -47.30 20.14
CA ALA A 66 -24.99 -48.75 20.00
C ALA A 66 -24.72 -49.18 18.54
N ALA A 67 -25.39 -48.56 17.57
CA ALA A 67 -25.18 -48.79 16.14
C ALA A 67 -23.73 -48.47 15.73
N TRP A 68 -23.18 -47.34 16.20
CA TRP A 68 -21.77 -47.00 15.99
C TRP A 68 -20.82 -48.04 16.59
N ARG A 69 -21.12 -48.54 17.81
CA ARG A 69 -20.32 -49.56 18.49
C ARG A 69 -20.41 -50.95 17.85
N ALA A 70 -21.44 -51.23 17.04
CA ALA A 70 -21.57 -52.49 16.32
C ALA A 70 -20.72 -52.53 15.03
N LEU A 71 -20.38 -51.38 14.45
CA LEU A 71 -19.55 -51.29 13.25
C LEU A 71 -18.12 -51.77 13.51
N SER A 72 -17.53 -52.40 12.49
CA SER A 72 -16.09 -52.70 12.44
C SER A 72 -15.25 -51.41 12.44
N GLN A 73 -13.96 -51.55 12.75
CA GLN A 73 -13.03 -50.41 12.72
C GLN A 73 -12.92 -49.79 11.32
N GLU A 74 -12.97 -50.61 10.27
CA GLU A 74 -12.91 -50.17 8.88
C GLU A 74 -14.16 -49.38 8.47
N GLU A 75 -15.36 -49.86 8.83
CA GLU A 75 -16.62 -49.17 8.56
C GLU A 75 -16.69 -47.82 9.29
N ARG A 76 -16.28 -47.78 10.57
CA ARG A 76 -16.19 -46.52 11.33
C ARG A 76 -15.23 -45.53 10.68
N ARG A 77 -14.07 -46.01 10.21
CA ARG A 77 -13.09 -45.19 9.52
C ARG A 77 -13.67 -44.64 8.21
N ALA A 78 -14.30 -45.48 7.39
CA ALA A 78 -14.91 -45.07 6.13
C ALA A 78 -16.02 -44.03 6.34
N LEU A 79 -16.84 -44.18 7.38
CA LEU A 79 -17.86 -43.17 7.73
C LEU A 79 -17.24 -41.84 8.16
N ARG A 80 -16.19 -41.86 8.99
CA ARG A 80 -15.47 -40.62 9.37
C ARG A 80 -14.83 -39.96 8.16
N GLU A 81 -14.20 -40.72 7.28
CA GLU A 81 -13.58 -40.18 6.07
C GLU A 81 -14.63 -39.56 5.13
N ARG A 82 -15.78 -40.21 4.96
CA ARG A 82 -16.90 -39.68 4.17
C ARG A 82 -17.45 -38.39 4.76
N GLU A 83 -17.68 -38.36 6.07
CA GLU A 83 -18.22 -37.19 6.74
C GLU A 83 -17.22 -36.02 6.77
N ALA A 84 -15.93 -36.31 7.00
CA ALA A 84 -14.87 -35.33 6.89
C ALA A 84 -14.81 -34.70 5.49
N ALA A 85 -14.99 -35.50 4.43
CA ALA A 85 -15.02 -35.01 3.06
C ALA A 85 -16.26 -34.15 2.75
N ARG A 86 -17.44 -34.52 3.27
CA ARG A 86 -18.66 -33.71 3.15
C ARG A 86 -18.48 -32.34 3.81
N ILE A 87 -18.05 -32.31 5.07
CA ILE A 87 -17.78 -31.07 5.82
C ILE A 87 -16.71 -30.24 5.13
N PHE A 88 -15.67 -30.86 4.56
CA PHE A 88 -14.65 -30.14 3.79
C PHE A 88 -15.24 -29.41 2.57
N SER A 89 -16.16 -30.05 1.84
CA SER A 89 -16.84 -29.42 0.70
C SER A 89 -17.63 -28.19 1.13
N GLU A 90 -18.42 -28.31 2.20
CA GLU A 90 -19.21 -27.20 2.75
C GLU A 90 -18.32 -26.05 3.23
N ALA A 91 -17.23 -26.38 3.92
CA ALA A 91 -16.24 -25.39 4.35
C ALA A 91 -15.56 -24.69 3.17
N ALA A 92 -15.27 -25.41 2.09
CA ALA A 92 -14.71 -24.83 0.86
C ALA A 92 -15.69 -23.92 0.12
N GLU A 93 -16.98 -24.24 0.14
CA GLU A 93 -18.05 -23.39 -0.40
C GLU A 93 -18.22 -22.12 0.45
N ALA A 94 -18.26 -22.25 1.78
CA ALA A 94 -18.29 -21.10 2.69
C ALA A 94 -17.09 -20.18 2.46
N HIS A 95 -15.89 -20.75 2.30
CA HIS A 95 -14.67 -19.99 2.01
C HIS A 95 -14.76 -19.24 0.67
N GLN A 96 -15.26 -19.89 -0.39
CA GLN A 96 -15.47 -19.24 -1.68
C GLN A 96 -16.53 -18.14 -1.60
N GLY A 97 -17.54 -18.30 -0.74
CA GLY A 97 -18.54 -17.28 -0.42
C GLY A 97 -18.02 -16.13 0.45
N GLY A 98 -16.82 -16.26 1.02
CA GLY A 98 -16.18 -15.25 1.87
C GLY A 98 -16.55 -15.32 3.35
N ASP A 99 -17.29 -16.36 3.77
CA ASP A 99 -17.57 -16.63 5.18
C ASP A 99 -16.37 -17.38 5.80
N LEU A 100 -15.41 -16.60 6.30
CA LEU A 100 -14.17 -17.13 6.84
C LEU A 100 -14.37 -17.88 8.15
N ASP A 101 -15.32 -17.46 8.98
CA ASP A 101 -15.54 -18.08 10.29
C ASP A 101 -16.18 -19.46 10.12
N ALA A 102 -17.22 -19.57 9.27
CA ALA A 102 -17.82 -20.87 8.94
C ALA A 102 -16.82 -21.79 8.21
N ALA A 103 -15.99 -21.25 7.32
CA ALA A 103 -14.94 -22.03 6.65
C ALA A 103 -13.93 -22.61 7.64
N ILE A 104 -13.44 -21.79 8.58
CA ILE A 104 -12.47 -22.23 9.59
C ILE A 104 -13.07 -23.28 10.52
N ASP A 105 -14.31 -23.08 11.01
CA ASP A 105 -15.01 -24.08 11.82
C ASP A 105 -15.16 -25.41 11.07
N GLY A 106 -15.65 -25.35 9.82
CA GLY A 106 -15.81 -26.53 8.98
C GLY A 106 -14.49 -27.26 8.71
N TYR A 107 -13.40 -26.54 8.41
CA TYR A 107 -12.09 -27.17 8.25
C TYR A 107 -11.59 -27.83 9.54
N ASN A 108 -11.77 -27.18 10.70
CA ASN A 108 -11.40 -27.76 11.99
C ASN A 108 -12.18 -29.05 12.28
N ARG A 109 -13.49 -29.05 12.03
CA ARG A 109 -14.36 -30.23 12.18
C ARG A 109 -13.98 -31.35 11.22
N SER A 110 -13.66 -31.03 9.97
CA SER A 110 -13.16 -32.00 8.99
C SER A 110 -11.85 -32.65 9.47
N LEU A 111 -10.90 -31.85 9.96
CA LEU A 111 -9.62 -32.35 10.49
C LEU A 111 -9.76 -33.16 11.78
N PHE A 112 -10.74 -32.83 12.62
CA PHE A 112 -11.07 -33.62 13.82
C PHE A 112 -11.50 -35.04 13.47
N LEU A 113 -12.26 -35.19 12.38
CA LEU A 113 -12.70 -36.50 11.87
C LEU A 113 -11.62 -37.21 11.06
N ASN A 114 -10.82 -36.46 10.30
CA ASN A 114 -9.73 -36.98 9.49
C ASN A 114 -8.56 -35.98 9.36
N ALA A 115 -7.51 -36.20 10.16
CA ALA A 115 -6.32 -35.35 10.20
C ALA A 115 -5.28 -35.63 9.09
N THR A 116 -5.61 -36.43 8.07
CA THR A 116 -4.67 -36.80 6.99
C THR A 116 -5.03 -36.20 5.63
N ILE A 117 -5.97 -35.25 5.57
CA ILE A 117 -6.37 -34.59 4.32
C ILE A 117 -5.52 -33.33 4.09
N PRO A 118 -4.48 -33.36 3.24
CA PRO A 118 -3.59 -32.21 3.02
C PRO A 118 -4.31 -30.96 2.49
N ASP A 119 -5.36 -31.13 1.69
CA ASP A 119 -6.11 -30.02 1.08
C ASP A 119 -6.89 -29.20 2.11
N VAL A 120 -7.37 -29.85 3.18
CA VAL A 120 -8.04 -29.16 4.30
C VAL A 120 -7.04 -28.26 5.03
N TYR A 121 -5.83 -28.75 5.30
CA TYR A 121 -4.79 -27.92 5.89
C TYR A 121 -4.38 -26.75 4.97
N ASN A 122 -4.25 -26.96 3.66
CA ASN A 122 -3.98 -25.85 2.74
C ASN A 122 -5.07 -24.77 2.83
N ASN A 123 -6.35 -25.17 2.73
CA ASN A 123 -7.45 -24.21 2.69
C ASN A 123 -7.66 -23.51 4.03
N LEU A 124 -7.48 -24.23 5.16
CA LEU A 124 -7.46 -23.63 6.48
C LEU A 124 -6.32 -22.60 6.59
N GLY A 125 -5.14 -22.91 6.07
CA GLY A 125 -4.02 -21.97 6.00
C GLY A 125 -4.38 -20.70 5.21
N VAL A 126 -5.06 -20.83 4.07
CA VAL A 126 -5.53 -19.69 3.26
C VAL A 126 -6.55 -18.83 4.01
N ALA A 127 -7.50 -19.45 4.72
CA ALA A 127 -8.49 -18.74 5.51
C ALA A 127 -7.83 -17.98 6.68
N LEU A 128 -6.92 -18.63 7.39
CA LEU A 128 -6.17 -18.03 8.51
C LEU A 128 -5.28 -16.87 8.05
N ARG A 129 -4.61 -16.99 6.90
CA ARG A 129 -3.83 -15.87 6.31
C ARG A 129 -4.73 -14.68 6.03
N THR A 130 -5.92 -14.92 5.46
CA THR A 130 -6.90 -13.85 5.18
C THR A 130 -7.35 -13.14 6.46
N GLN A 131 -7.41 -13.83 7.61
CA GLN A 131 -7.67 -13.24 8.92
C GLN A 131 -6.44 -12.62 9.61
N GLY A 132 -5.26 -12.63 8.98
CA GLY A 132 -4.01 -12.13 9.57
C GLY A 132 -3.38 -13.06 10.61
N LYS A 133 -3.88 -14.29 10.77
CA LYS A 133 -3.32 -15.32 11.69
C LYS A 133 -2.17 -16.06 11.00
N LEU A 134 -1.09 -15.33 10.72
CA LEU A 134 -0.03 -15.75 9.79
C LEU A 134 0.79 -16.95 10.28
N GLU A 135 1.12 -17.02 11.58
CA GLU A 135 1.87 -18.13 12.16
C GLU A 135 1.10 -19.44 12.07
N ALA A 136 -0.20 -19.40 12.41
CA ALA A 136 -1.10 -20.54 12.31
C ALA A 136 -1.26 -20.99 10.84
N SER A 137 -1.38 -20.02 9.92
CA SER A 137 -1.41 -20.29 8.48
C SER A 137 -0.17 -21.07 8.00
N VAL A 138 1.03 -20.64 8.39
CA VAL A 138 2.28 -21.35 8.06
C VAL A 138 2.34 -22.75 8.67
N ALA A 139 1.87 -22.93 9.90
CA ALA A 139 1.78 -24.26 10.51
C ALA A 139 0.87 -25.21 9.71
N CYS A 140 -0.28 -24.70 9.23
CA CYS A 140 -1.18 -25.47 8.36
C CYS A 140 -0.50 -25.86 7.04
N TYR A 141 0.20 -24.94 6.37
CA TYR A 141 0.92 -25.27 5.13
C TYR A 141 2.02 -26.29 5.34
N ARG A 142 2.81 -26.18 6.42
CA ARG A 142 3.81 -27.19 6.79
C ARG A 142 3.16 -28.56 6.98
N ARG A 143 2.02 -28.63 7.66
CA ARG A 143 1.29 -29.89 7.87
C ARG A 143 0.77 -30.47 6.55
N SER A 144 0.26 -29.63 5.65
CA SER A 144 -0.14 -30.04 4.30
C SER A 144 1.04 -30.62 3.51
N LEU A 145 2.22 -29.98 3.57
CA LEU A 145 3.44 -30.43 2.90
C LEU A 145 4.04 -31.71 3.47
N VAL A 146 3.89 -31.97 4.78
CA VAL A 146 4.27 -33.27 5.37
C VAL A 146 3.42 -34.40 4.79
N LEU A 147 2.12 -34.16 4.61
CA LEU A 147 1.18 -35.13 4.04
C LEU A 147 1.31 -35.25 2.51
N ARG A 148 1.71 -34.17 1.83
CA ARG A 148 1.92 -34.12 0.37
C ARG A 148 3.07 -33.17 0.00
N PRO A 149 4.33 -33.66 -0.07
CA PRO A 149 5.51 -32.82 -0.29
C PRO A 149 5.60 -32.14 -1.66
N GLY A 150 4.92 -32.66 -2.68
CA GLY A 150 5.05 -32.22 -4.09
C GLY A 150 4.12 -31.07 -4.51
N SER A 151 3.57 -30.29 -3.57
CA SER A 151 2.54 -29.29 -3.90
C SER A 151 3.09 -27.88 -4.12
N ALA A 152 3.28 -27.49 -5.38
CA ALA A 152 3.77 -26.15 -5.75
C ALA A 152 2.88 -25.01 -5.21
N SER A 153 1.55 -25.19 -5.25
CA SER A 153 0.59 -24.19 -4.77
C SER A 153 0.70 -23.97 -3.25
N VAL A 154 0.93 -25.03 -2.48
CA VAL A 154 1.09 -24.93 -1.02
C VAL A 154 2.39 -24.22 -0.66
N TYR A 155 3.50 -24.51 -1.37
CA TYR A 155 4.74 -23.74 -1.20
C TYR A 155 4.57 -22.26 -1.54
N SER A 156 3.84 -21.94 -2.62
CA SER A 156 3.54 -20.55 -2.99
C SER A 156 2.68 -19.85 -1.93
N ASN A 157 1.66 -20.51 -1.40
CA ASN A 157 0.82 -19.99 -0.32
C ASN A 157 1.62 -19.76 0.97
N MET A 158 2.51 -20.70 1.32
CA MET A 158 3.42 -20.56 2.45
C MET A 158 4.39 -19.40 2.27
N GLY A 159 4.95 -19.23 1.08
CA GLY A 159 5.81 -18.10 0.73
C GLY A 159 5.09 -16.76 0.90
N ASN A 160 3.83 -16.65 0.46
CA ASN A 160 3.02 -15.44 0.65
C ASN A 160 2.80 -15.12 2.13
N ALA A 161 2.44 -16.11 2.96
CA ALA A 161 2.29 -15.90 4.41
C ALA A 161 3.61 -15.48 5.07
N LEU A 162 4.74 -16.10 4.68
CA LEU A 162 6.06 -15.74 5.20
C LEU A 162 6.48 -14.32 4.80
N ARG A 163 6.15 -13.89 3.58
CA ARG A 163 6.39 -12.54 3.09
C ARG A 163 5.58 -11.52 3.90
N GLU A 164 4.30 -11.80 4.16
CA GLU A 164 3.44 -10.94 4.99
C GLU A 164 3.92 -10.82 6.45
N MET A 165 4.60 -11.85 6.98
CA MET A 165 5.28 -11.79 8.30
C MET A 165 6.65 -11.09 8.27
N GLY A 166 7.11 -10.61 7.11
CA GLY A 166 8.46 -10.05 6.96
C GLY A 166 9.59 -11.09 7.02
N ARG A 167 9.30 -12.40 7.03
CA ARG A 167 10.30 -13.48 7.02
C ARG A 167 10.80 -13.75 5.60
N LEU A 168 11.33 -12.71 4.96
CA LEU A 168 11.59 -12.64 3.52
C LEU A 168 12.51 -13.76 3.01
N GLN A 169 13.62 -14.04 3.70
CA GLN A 169 14.55 -15.11 3.29
C GLN A 169 13.86 -16.49 3.24
N THR A 170 13.05 -16.81 4.25
CA THR A 170 12.31 -18.08 4.26
C THR A 170 11.17 -18.10 3.23
N SER A 171 10.59 -16.94 2.91
CA SER A 171 9.62 -16.80 1.84
C SER A 171 10.26 -17.08 0.47
N VAL A 172 11.46 -16.54 0.20
CA VAL A 172 12.23 -16.83 -1.02
C VAL A 172 12.45 -18.33 -1.19
N ALA A 173 12.89 -19.04 -0.14
CA ALA A 173 13.10 -20.48 -0.19
C ALA A 173 11.81 -21.26 -0.52
N ALA A 174 10.67 -20.86 0.06
CA ALA A 174 9.38 -21.48 -0.24
C ALA A 174 8.96 -21.22 -1.70
N HIS A 175 9.08 -19.99 -2.20
CA HIS A 175 8.76 -19.65 -3.58
C HIS A 175 9.69 -20.31 -4.60
N GLN A 176 10.98 -20.46 -4.30
CA GLN A 176 11.93 -21.23 -5.13
C GLN A 176 11.49 -22.70 -5.27
N GLN A 177 10.99 -23.31 -4.20
CA GLN A 177 10.46 -24.67 -4.26
C GLN A 177 9.16 -24.74 -5.09
N ALA A 178 8.29 -23.72 -5.01
CA ALA A 178 7.12 -23.63 -5.89
C ALA A 178 7.51 -23.53 -7.37
N VAL A 179 8.53 -22.72 -7.70
CA VAL A 179 9.09 -22.60 -9.06
C VAL A 179 9.69 -23.92 -9.53
N LYS A 180 10.45 -24.62 -8.68
CA LYS A 180 11.05 -25.93 -9.00
C LYS A 180 9.99 -26.99 -9.33
N LEU A 181 8.87 -26.99 -8.59
CA LEU A 181 7.78 -27.94 -8.79
C LEU A 181 6.85 -27.58 -9.96
N ALA A 182 6.77 -26.30 -10.35
CA ALA A 182 5.91 -25.81 -11.42
C ALA A 182 6.63 -24.77 -12.30
N PRO A 183 7.65 -25.16 -13.09
CA PRO A 183 8.53 -24.24 -13.82
C PRO A 183 7.85 -23.49 -14.97
N SER A 184 6.64 -23.89 -15.38
CA SER A 184 5.79 -23.23 -16.38
C SER A 184 4.69 -22.36 -15.77
N ASN A 185 4.61 -22.24 -14.44
CA ASN A 185 3.61 -21.41 -13.78
C ASN A 185 4.09 -19.96 -13.61
N PRO A 186 3.51 -18.97 -14.32
CA PRO A 186 3.92 -17.57 -14.21
C PRO A 186 3.74 -16.99 -12.79
N GLU A 187 2.72 -17.43 -12.04
CA GLU A 187 2.44 -16.94 -10.68
C GLU A 187 3.55 -17.33 -9.69
N ALA A 188 4.23 -18.46 -9.90
CA ALA A 188 5.31 -18.92 -9.04
C ALA A 188 6.52 -17.97 -9.13
N TYR A 189 6.90 -17.56 -10.34
CA TYR A 189 7.95 -16.57 -10.55
C TYR A 189 7.52 -15.18 -10.11
N TYR A 190 6.26 -14.80 -10.31
CA TYR A 190 5.76 -13.49 -9.91
C TYR A 190 5.85 -13.31 -8.38
N ASN A 191 5.39 -14.29 -7.60
CA ASN A 191 5.47 -14.23 -6.13
C ASN A 191 6.92 -14.27 -5.62
N LEU A 192 7.81 -15.04 -6.29
CA LEU A 192 9.24 -15.00 -6.01
C LEU A 192 9.82 -13.60 -6.26
N GLY A 193 9.49 -12.99 -7.39
CA GLY A 193 9.93 -11.64 -7.77
C GLY A 193 9.47 -10.57 -6.77
N LEU A 194 8.22 -10.63 -6.31
CA LEU A 194 7.71 -9.73 -5.26
C LEU A 194 8.53 -9.84 -3.96
N THR A 195 8.85 -11.05 -3.54
CA THR A 195 9.62 -11.29 -2.31
C THR A 195 11.06 -10.81 -2.44
N LEU A 196 11.70 -11.08 -3.59
CA LEU A 196 13.06 -10.62 -3.89
C LEU A 196 13.15 -9.09 -3.94
N ARG A 197 12.13 -8.43 -4.51
CA ARG A 197 12.04 -6.97 -4.53
C ARG A 197 11.95 -6.40 -3.12
N ASP A 198 11.11 -6.98 -2.26
CA ASP A 198 10.97 -6.51 -0.88
C ASP A 198 12.23 -6.75 -0.03
N LEU A 199 13.08 -7.70 -0.45
CA LEU A 199 14.41 -7.95 0.11
C LEU A 199 15.50 -7.00 -0.46
N GLY A 200 15.14 -6.12 -1.40
CA GLY A 200 16.08 -5.24 -2.10
C GLY A 200 16.90 -5.91 -3.21
N GLN A 201 16.65 -7.19 -3.51
CA GLN A 201 17.35 -7.95 -4.55
C GLN A 201 16.76 -7.67 -5.94
N VAL A 202 16.91 -6.42 -6.39
CA VAL A 202 16.22 -5.86 -7.56
C VAL A 202 16.48 -6.61 -8.85
N ASP A 203 17.74 -6.94 -9.16
CA ASP A 203 18.05 -7.62 -10.43
C ASP A 203 17.43 -9.03 -10.50
N GLN A 204 17.41 -9.75 -9.37
CA GLN A 204 16.79 -11.06 -9.30
C GLN A 204 15.26 -10.95 -9.41
N ALA A 205 14.66 -9.92 -8.82
CA ALA A 205 13.24 -9.63 -8.97
C ALA A 205 12.88 -9.34 -10.44
N LEU A 206 13.66 -8.50 -11.13
CA LEU A 206 13.46 -8.20 -12.56
C LEU A 206 13.60 -9.44 -13.44
N ALA A 207 14.55 -10.35 -13.14
CA ALA A 207 14.67 -11.61 -13.83
C ALA A 207 13.42 -12.49 -13.66
N CYS A 208 12.87 -12.55 -12.43
CA CYS A 208 11.63 -13.27 -12.15
C CYS A 208 10.44 -12.67 -12.90
N PHE A 209 10.28 -11.34 -12.89
CA PHE A 209 9.23 -10.66 -13.66
C PHE A 209 9.40 -10.88 -15.16
N GLY A 210 10.63 -10.85 -15.69
CA GLY A 210 10.92 -11.22 -17.07
C GLY A 210 10.45 -12.64 -17.40
N LYS A 211 10.67 -13.60 -16.49
CA LYS A 211 10.19 -14.97 -16.66
C LYS A 211 8.67 -15.07 -16.62
N THR A 212 8.01 -14.39 -15.68
CA THR A 212 6.54 -14.28 -15.63
C THR A 212 5.97 -13.76 -16.95
N LEU A 213 6.51 -12.66 -17.48
CA LEU A 213 6.03 -12.05 -18.72
C LEU A 213 6.34 -12.91 -19.97
N SER A 214 7.42 -13.70 -19.96
CA SER A 214 7.68 -14.67 -21.02
C SER A 214 6.66 -15.83 -21.06
N LEU A 215 6.09 -16.18 -19.90
CA LEU A 215 5.07 -17.24 -19.77
C LEU A 215 3.65 -16.69 -19.93
N ARG A 216 3.43 -15.43 -19.57
CA ARG A 216 2.16 -14.72 -19.71
C ARG A 216 2.41 -13.22 -19.97
N ALA A 217 2.39 -12.84 -21.23
CA ALA A 217 2.74 -11.49 -21.69
C ALA A 217 1.70 -10.41 -21.31
N ASP A 218 0.47 -10.79 -20.97
CA ASP A 218 -0.61 -9.87 -20.57
C ASP A 218 -0.78 -9.75 -19.04
N HIS A 219 0.20 -10.21 -18.26
CA HIS A 219 0.13 -10.21 -16.80
C HIS A 219 0.25 -8.79 -16.21
N VAL A 220 -0.87 -8.07 -16.13
CA VAL A 220 -0.94 -6.64 -15.78
C VAL A 220 -0.22 -6.28 -14.47
N ASP A 221 -0.44 -6.99 -13.36
CA ASP A 221 0.25 -6.63 -12.11
C ASP A 221 1.76 -6.84 -12.20
N CYS A 222 2.23 -7.80 -13.01
CA CYS A 222 3.65 -8.03 -13.18
C CYS A 222 4.29 -6.87 -13.95
N HIS A 223 3.61 -6.30 -14.95
CA HIS A 223 4.07 -5.08 -15.60
C HIS A 223 4.14 -3.91 -14.63
N TRP A 224 3.11 -3.73 -13.80
CA TRP A 224 3.09 -2.70 -12.77
C TRP A 224 4.24 -2.85 -11.76
N ASP A 225 4.42 -4.03 -11.16
CA ASP A 225 5.47 -4.26 -10.17
C ASP A 225 6.87 -4.24 -10.80
N ARG A 226 7.02 -4.67 -12.05
CA ARG A 226 8.25 -4.49 -12.84
C ARG A 226 8.56 -3.02 -13.08
N ALA A 227 7.56 -2.20 -13.42
CA ALA A 227 7.72 -0.76 -13.60
C ALA A 227 8.31 -0.12 -12.34
N LEU A 228 7.67 -0.34 -11.19
CA LEU A 228 8.15 0.18 -9.90
C LEU A 228 9.57 -0.31 -9.58
N THR A 229 9.87 -1.58 -9.88
CA THR A 229 11.20 -2.15 -9.64
C THR A 229 12.29 -1.55 -10.53
N LEU A 230 11.97 -1.29 -11.81
CA LEU A 230 12.86 -0.57 -12.74
C LEU A 230 13.09 0.87 -12.27
N LEU A 231 12.04 1.55 -11.81
CA LEU A 231 12.15 2.89 -11.25
C LEU A 231 13.03 2.90 -9.99
N THR A 232 12.87 1.94 -9.08
CA THR A 232 13.72 1.81 -7.88
C THR A 232 15.19 1.61 -8.24
N LYS A 233 15.47 0.88 -9.32
CA LYS A 233 16.83 0.68 -9.86
C LYS A 233 17.42 1.96 -10.46
N GLY A 234 16.59 2.93 -10.86
CA GLY A 234 17.00 4.10 -11.64
C GLY A 234 16.89 3.91 -13.16
N ASP A 235 16.36 2.78 -13.63
CA ASP A 235 16.12 2.49 -15.05
C ASP A 235 14.83 3.19 -15.53
N TYR A 236 14.80 4.52 -15.48
CA TYR A 236 13.58 5.33 -15.64
C TYR A 236 12.93 5.22 -17.02
N GLY A 237 13.69 5.09 -18.11
CA GLY A 237 13.12 4.95 -19.45
C GLY A 237 12.20 3.73 -19.57
N PRO A 238 12.73 2.50 -19.40
CA PRO A 238 11.91 1.28 -19.34
C PRO A 238 10.89 1.31 -18.20
N GLY A 239 11.23 1.86 -17.03
CA GLY A 239 10.34 1.96 -15.88
C GLY A 239 9.07 2.75 -16.19
N PHE A 240 9.18 3.95 -16.76
CA PHE A 240 8.01 4.75 -17.14
C PHE A 240 7.26 4.21 -18.36
N ALA A 241 7.93 3.47 -19.26
CA ALA A 241 7.24 2.75 -20.32
C ALA A 241 6.31 1.65 -19.76
N GLU A 242 6.80 0.86 -18.81
CA GLU A 242 6.02 -0.17 -18.11
C GLU A 242 4.94 0.44 -17.20
N TYR A 243 5.19 1.63 -16.64
CA TYR A 243 4.27 2.34 -15.75
C TYR A 243 2.90 2.66 -16.39
N GLU A 244 2.83 2.73 -17.73
CA GLU A 244 1.58 2.93 -18.46
C GLU A 244 0.59 1.75 -18.31
N TRP A 245 1.07 0.56 -17.94
CA TRP A 245 0.20 -0.59 -17.63
C TRP A 245 -0.72 -0.36 -16.43
N ARG A 246 -0.48 0.70 -15.63
CA ARG A 246 -1.36 1.08 -14.52
C ARG A 246 -2.81 1.27 -14.95
N TRP A 247 -3.05 1.70 -16.18
CA TRP A 247 -4.41 1.89 -16.71
C TRP A 247 -5.16 0.60 -16.99
N ARG A 248 -4.47 -0.56 -16.97
CA ARG A 248 -5.10 -1.88 -17.08
C ARG A 248 -5.37 -2.51 -15.71
N LEU A 249 -4.96 -1.86 -14.62
CA LEU A 249 -5.25 -2.34 -13.28
C LEU A 249 -6.70 -1.99 -12.90
N ASP A 250 -7.42 -2.96 -12.33
CA ASP A 250 -8.80 -2.74 -11.83
C ASP A 250 -8.92 -1.57 -10.85
N ARG A 251 -7.83 -1.33 -10.09
CA ARG A 251 -7.75 -0.25 -9.09
C ARG A 251 -7.44 1.14 -9.68
N SER A 252 -7.13 1.23 -10.96
CA SER A 252 -6.71 2.46 -11.65
C SER A 252 -7.28 2.51 -13.06
N PRO A 253 -8.62 2.56 -13.21
CA PRO A 253 -9.24 2.63 -14.53
C PRO A 253 -8.87 3.93 -15.25
N PRO A 254 -8.75 3.91 -16.59
CA PRO A 254 -8.48 5.10 -17.38
C PRO A 254 -9.69 6.05 -17.34
N ARG A 255 -9.45 7.32 -17.67
CA ARG A 255 -10.54 8.28 -17.83
C ARG A 255 -11.17 8.10 -19.21
N GLY A 256 -12.50 8.05 -19.27
CA GLY A 256 -13.27 7.85 -20.50
C GLY A 256 -13.44 9.13 -21.33
N TYR A 257 -12.34 9.81 -21.66
CA TYR A 257 -12.38 10.99 -22.52
C TYR A 257 -12.53 10.59 -24.00
N ALA A 258 -13.27 11.38 -24.77
CA ALA A 258 -13.42 11.18 -26.21
C ALA A 258 -12.24 11.74 -27.01
N GLN A 259 -11.57 12.76 -26.46
CA GLN A 259 -10.36 13.35 -27.01
C GLN A 259 -9.18 12.36 -26.93
N PRO A 260 -8.18 12.46 -27.82
CA PRO A 260 -7.00 11.60 -27.77
C PRO A 260 -6.10 11.91 -26.56
N GLU A 261 -5.37 10.88 -26.11
CA GLU A 261 -4.23 11.08 -25.22
C GLU A 261 -3.08 11.72 -26.02
N TRP A 262 -2.48 12.77 -25.45
CA TRP A 262 -1.34 13.48 -26.02
C TRP A 262 -0.07 12.68 -25.78
N THR A 263 0.71 12.46 -26.84
CA THR A 263 1.91 11.62 -26.80
C THR A 263 3.22 12.40 -27.01
N GLY A 264 3.13 13.73 -27.07
CA GLY A 264 4.28 14.64 -27.20
C GLY A 264 4.35 15.39 -28.52
N GLU A 265 3.34 15.27 -29.38
CA GLU A 265 3.20 16.00 -30.63
C GLU A 265 2.87 17.49 -30.43
N ALA A 266 3.06 18.33 -31.45
CA ALA A 266 2.73 19.76 -31.35
C ALA A 266 1.20 20.00 -31.28
N LEU A 267 0.79 20.95 -30.45
CA LEU A 267 -0.60 21.33 -30.18
C LEU A 267 -0.82 22.85 -30.30
N LYS A 268 -0.14 23.50 -31.26
CA LYS A 268 -0.23 24.95 -31.47
C LYS A 268 -1.68 25.42 -31.60
N GLY A 269 -2.09 26.37 -30.75
CA GLY A 269 -3.44 26.93 -30.73
C GLY A 269 -4.53 25.99 -30.21
N LYS A 270 -4.17 24.81 -29.69
CA LYS A 270 -5.08 23.84 -29.06
C LYS A 270 -4.99 23.91 -27.54
N THR A 271 -5.90 23.22 -26.86
CA THR A 271 -5.93 23.09 -25.41
C THR A 271 -5.55 21.67 -24.98
N LEU A 272 -4.55 21.55 -24.11
CA LEU A 272 -4.12 20.31 -23.46
C LEU A 272 -4.66 20.27 -22.03
N LEU A 273 -5.41 19.22 -21.69
CA LEU A 273 -5.79 18.90 -20.32
C LEU A 273 -4.72 18.02 -19.67
N VAL A 274 -3.99 18.53 -18.70
CA VAL A 274 -3.18 17.71 -17.79
C VAL A 274 -4.08 17.32 -16.63
N HIS A 275 -4.42 16.03 -16.51
CA HIS A 275 -5.36 15.60 -15.46
C HIS A 275 -4.67 15.02 -14.23
N GLN A 276 -5.34 15.18 -13.09
CA GLN A 276 -4.88 14.64 -11.82
C GLN A 276 -4.88 13.10 -11.87
N GLU A 277 -3.82 12.51 -11.34
CA GLU A 277 -3.74 11.08 -11.01
C GLU A 277 -3.00 10.84 -9.69
N GLN A 278 -3.27 9.69 -9.05
CA GLN A 278 -2.61 9.25 -7.80
C GLN A 278 -2.75 10.23 -6.61
N GLY A 279 -1.71 10.39 -5.79
CA GLY A 279 -1.68 11.15 -4.55
C GLY A 279 -1.04 12.55 -4.68
N PHE A 280 -0.89 13.22 -3.54
CA PHE A 280 -0.30 14.57 -3.47
C PHE A 280 1.19 14.58 -3.82
N GLY A 281 1.94 13.58 -3.32
CA GLY A 281 3.38 13.45 -3.60
C GLY A 281 3.66 13.29 -5.10
N ASP A 282 2.82 12.52 -5.80
CA ASP A 282 2.94 12.35 -7.26
C ASP A 282 2.74 13.67 -8.00
N MET A 283 1.68 14.41 -7.67
CA MET A 283 1.40 15.71 -8.29
C MET A 283 2.52 16.73 -8.00
N LEU A 284 2.98 16.80 -6.75
CA LEU A 284 4.07 17.68 -6.33
C LEU A 284 5.40 17.32 -7.01
N GLN A 285 5.71 16.03 -7.19
CA GLN A 285 6.95 15.64 -7.85
C GLN A 285 6.92 15.97 -9.35
N PHE A 286 5.82 15.63 -10.03
CA PHE A 286 5.72 15.74 -11.48
C PHE A 286 5.32 17.14 -11.98
N ALA A 287 4.94 18.05 -11.07
CA ALA A 287 4.74 19.47 -11.40
C ALA A 287 5.97 20.11 -12.09
N ARG A 288 7.17 19.55 -11.89
CA ARG A 288 8.42 19.97 -12.56
C ARG A 288 8.36 19.98 -14.09
N TYR A 289 7.47 19.20 -14.71
CA TYR A 289 7.33 19.15 -16.16
C TYR A 289 6.38 20.22 -16.70
N LEU A 290 5.55 20.84 -15.84
CA LEU A 290 4.52 21.79 -16.26
C LEU A 290 5.10 23.04 -16.97
N PRO A 291 6.18 23.67 -16.47
CA PRO A 291 6.76 24.83 -17.16
C PRO A 291 7.25 24.51 -18.58
N MET A 292 7.64 23.26 -18.83
CA MET A 292 8.18 22.80 -20.11
C MET A 292 7.07 22.54 -21.16
N LEU A 293 5.80 22.48 -20.76
CA LEU A 293 4.70 22.08 -21.65
C LEU A 293 4.45 23.10 -22.77
N LYS A 294 4.57 24.39 -22.49
CA LYS A 294 4.34 25.45 -23.50
C LYS A 294 5.30 25.30 -24.67
N GLU A 295 6.58 25.14 -24.38
CA GLU A 295 7.60 24.89 -25.39
C GLU A 295 7.34 23.57 -26.11
N ARG A 296 7.16 22.47 -25.35
CA ARG A 296 6.97 21.13 -25.94
C ARG A 296 5.76 21.03 -26.86
N THR A 297 4.69 21.75 -26.56
CA THR A 297 3.47 21.76 -27.38
C THR A 297 3.49 22.79 -28.51
N GLY A 298 4.48 23.68 -28.56
CA GLY A 298 4.49 24.81 -29.49
C GLY A 298 3.43 25.87 -29.18
N GLY A 299 3.06 26.02 -27.90
CA GLY A 299 2.17 27.08 -27.40
C GLY A 299 0.71 26.68 -27.18
N ALA A 300 0.42 25.44 -26.78
CA ALA A 300 -0.93 25.05 -26.38
C ALA A 300 -1.41 25.80 -25.12
N ALA A 301 -2.72 25.97 -24.96
CA ALA A 301 -3.31 26.33 -23.68
C ALA A 301 -3.29 25.11 -22.74
N ILE A 302 -2.74 25.27 -21.54
CA ILE A 302 -2.56 24.22 -20.54
C ILE A 302 -3.64 24.40 -19.47
N VAL A 303 -4.56 23.43 -19.42
CA VAL A 303 -5.54 23.29 -18.34
C VAL A 303 -5.07 22.18 -17.43
N LEU A 304 -4.90 22.48 -16.15
CA LEU A 304 -4.38 21.55 -15.16
C LEU A 304 -5.47 21.22 -14.13
N GLU A 305 -5.90 19.96 -14.11
CA GLU A 305 -6.78 19.46 -13.06
C GLU A 305 -5.97 18.96 -11.86
N VAL A 306 -6.36 19.36 -10.65
CA VAL A 306 -5.67 19.00 -9.40
C VAL A 306 -6.66 18.68 -8.29
N GLN A 307 -6.18 18.04 -7.22
CA GLN A 307 -6.95 18.00 -5.97
C GLN A 307 -7.10 19.43 -5.41
N PRO A 308 -8.26 19.80 -4.82
CA PRO A 308 -8.50 21.16 -4.32
C PRO A 308 -7.41 21.69 -3.39
N GLU A 309 -6.80 20.82 -2.58
CA GLU A 309 -5.74 21.20 -1.63
C GLU A 309 -4.43 21.62 -2.31
N LEU A 310 -4.26 21.37 -3.61
CA LEU A 310 -3.11 21.83 -4.42
C LEU A 310 -3.45 23.04 -5.29
N ALA A 311 -4.73 23.36 -5.50
CA ALA A 311 -5.18 24.33 -6.51
C ALA A 311 -4.46 25.67 -6.40
N ARG A 312 -4.48 26.28 -5.21
CA ARG A 312 -3.86 27.59 -4.98
C ARG A 312 -2.35 27.59 -5.17
N LEU A 313 -1.67 26.51 -4.77
CA LEU A 313 -0.23 26.36 -4.98
C LEU A 313 0.10 26.23 -6.47
N PHE A 314 -0.71 25.46 -7.21
CA PHE A 314 -0.46 25.13 -8.61
C PHE A 314 -0.86 26.29 -9.55
N SER A 315 -1.71 27.21 -9.11
CA SER A 315 -2.06 28.42 -9.86
C SER A 315 -0.88 29.35 -10.12
N GLY A 316 0.20 29.26 -9.33
CA GLY A 316 1.40 30.07 -9.51
C GLY A 316 2.45 29.47 -10.46
N ILE A 317 2.20 28.30 -11.05
CA ILE A 317 3.18 27.60 -11.87
C ILE A 317 3.23 28.23 -13.27
N GLU A 318 4.43 28.61 -13.70
CA GLU A 318 4.66 29.13 -15.05
C GLU A 318 4.20 28.13 -16.11
N GLY A 319 3.56 28.64 -17.18
CA GLY A 319 3.08 27.82 -18.29
C GLY A 319 1.71 27.16 -18.08
N VAL A 320 1.13 27.23 -16.88
CA VAL A 320 -0.25 26.76 -16.60
C VAL A 320 -1.24 27.91 -16.78
N ASP A 321 -2.15 27.84 -17.76
CA ASP A 321 -3.11 28.92 -18.01
C ASP A 321 -4.35 28.85 -17.11
N LYS A 322 -4.75 27.63 -16.73
CA LYS A 322 -5.95 27.42 -15.91
C LYS A 322 -5.80 26.21 -15.00
N VAL A 323 -6.03 26.40 -13.71
CA VAL A 323 -6.16 25.31 -12.74
C VAL A 323 -7.64 25.02 -12.50
N ILE A 324 -8.01 23.74 -12.42
CA ILE A 324 -9.36 23.28 -12.13
C ILE A 324 -9.34 22.22 -11.02
N ASP A 325 -10.34 22.27 -10.15
CA ASP A 325 -10.51 21.26 -9.10
C ASP A 325 -11.01 19.94 -9.68
N ARG A 326 -10.48 18.83 -9.18
CA ARG A 326 -10.97 17.49 -9.51
C ARG A 326 -12.45 17.36 -9.16
N GLY A 327 -13.24 16.98 -10.16
CA GLY A 327 -14.70 16.84 -10.04
C GLY A 327 -15.49 18.08 -10.47
N ALA A 328 -14.82 19.20 -10.75
CA ALA A 328 -15.44 20.33 -11.44
C ALA A 328 -15.72 19.99 -12.92
N ALA A 329 -16.59 20.78 -13.54
CA ALA A 329 -16.84 20.69 -14.98
C ALA A 329 -15.56 21.04 -15.75
N LEU A 330 -15.11 20.11 -16.60
CA LEU A 330 -13.95 20.33 -17.44
C LEU A 330 -14.30 21.35 -18.55
N PRO A 331 -13.41 22.33 -18.83
CA PRO A 331 -13.56 23.16 -20.02
C PRO A 331 -13.39 22.32 -21.30
N LYS A 332 -13.66 22.90 -22.47
CA LYS A 332 -13.32 22.26 -23.74
C LYS A 332 -11.80 22.08 -23.83
N PHE A 333 -11.36 20.89 -24.21
CA PHE A 333 -9.96 20.57 -24.52
C PHE A 333 -9.88 19.72 -25.79
N ASP A 334 -8.70 19.68 -26.41
CA ASP A 334 -8.46 18.99 -27.69
C ASP A 334 -7.65 17.70 -27.51
N ALA A 335 -6.81 17.61 -26.48
CA ALA A 335 -6.07 16.42 -26.08
C ALA A 335 -5.89 16.40 -24.56
N TYR A 336 -5.58 15.23 -23.99
CA TYR A 336 -5.32 15.10 -22.55
C TYR A 336 -4.04 14.32 -22.26
N VAL A 337 -3.46 14.52 -21.08
CA VAL A 337 -2.33 13.72 -20.60
C VAL A 337 -2.44 13.49 -19.09
N PRO A 338 -2.20 12.25 -18.60
CA PRO A 338 -2.03 12.02 -17.18
C PRO A 338 -0.73 12.64 -16.65
N MET A 339 -0.77 13.30 -15.49
CA MET A 339 0.39 14.01 -14.92
C MET A 339 1.67 13.15 -14.87
N MET A 340 1.59 11.87 -14.50
CA MET A 340 2.78 11.02 -14.38
C MET A 340 3.29 10.49 -15.72
N SER A 341 2.46 10.49 -16.78
CA SER A 341 2.90 10.13 -18.13
C SER A 341 3.85 11.18 -18.73
N LEU A 342 3.93 12.39 -18.14
CA LEU A 342 4.86 13.43 -18.57
C LEU A 342 6.32 12.97 -18.51
N ALA A 343 6.73 12.23 -17.48
CA ALA A 343 8.13 11.77 -17.40
C ALA A 343 8.52 10.86 -18.58
N ARG A 344 7.58 10.03 -19.07
CA ARG A 344 7.78 9.22 -20.28
C ARG A 344 7.88 10.10 -21.53
N ILE A 345 6.99 11.07 -21.69
CA ILE A 345 6.94 11.97 -22.87
C ILE A 345 8.20 12.84 -22.98
N PHE A 346 8.73 13.28 -21.83
CA PHE A 346 9.99 14.02 -21.75
C PHE A 346 11.24 13.13 -21.75
N GLY A 347 11.10 11.80 -21.84
CA GLY A 347 12.24 10.88 -21.92
C GLY A 347 13.12 10.92 -20.67
N THR A 348 12.50 10.97 -19.50
CA THR A 348 13.22 11.14 -18.23
C THR A 348 14.14 9.95 -17.96
N THR A 349 15.40 10.26 -17.71
CA THR A 349 16.47 9.35 -17.28
C THR A 349 17.08 9.89 -16.00
N LEU A 350 17.93 9.11 -15.33
CA LEU A 350 18.62 9.56 -14.12
C LEU A 350 19.38 10.89 -14.31
N LYS A 351 19.84 11.17 -15.53
CA LYS A 351 20.60 12.39 -15.87
C LYS A 351 19.74 13.55 -16.36
N THR A 352 18.48 13.31 -16.69
CA THR A 352 17.60 14.29 -17.34
C THR A 352 16.38 14.65 -16.51
N ILE A 353 16.36 14.29 -15.21
CA ILE A 353 15.33 14.75 -14.28
C ILE A 353 15.38 16.29 -14.23
N PRO A 354 14.30 17.00 -14.61
CA PRO A 354 14.29 18.46 -14.54
C PRO A 354 14.38 18.91 -13.08
N PHE A 355 15.42 19.67 -12.76
CA PHE A 355 15.58 20.30 -11.45
C PHE A 355 16.59 21.45 -11.56
N ASP A 356 16.14 22.66 -11.26
CA ASP A 356 16.99 23.87 -11.19
C ASP A 356 16.77 24.56 -9.84
N GLY A 357 17.09 23.85 -8.76
CA GLY A 357 16.95 24.33 -7.38
C GLY A 357 15.52 24.28 -6.83
N ALA A 358 14.53 24.81 -7.56
CA ALA A 358 13.12 24.76 -7.21
C ALA A 358 12.25 24.80 -8.48
N TYR A 359 11.04 24.24 -8.41
CA TYR A 359 10.06 24.30 -9.50
C TYR A 359 8.64 24.58 -9.02
N LEU A 360 8.47 24.79 -7.71
CA LEU A 360 7.30 25.40 -7.10
C LEU A 360 7.77 26.58 -6.25
N SER A 361 6.87 27.52 -6.01
CA SER A 361 7.08 28.64 -5.09
C SER A 361 5.86 28.77 -4.18
N ALA A 362 6.09 29.23 -2.94
CA ALA A 362 4.98 29.60 -2.07
C ALA A 362 4.29 30.86 -2.64
N PRO A 363 2.95 30.91 -2.70
CA PRO A 363 2.28 32.15 -3.04
C PRO A 363 2.56 33.22 -1.98
N GLU A 364 2.59 34.48 -2.39
CA GLU A 364 2.77 35.61 -1.47
C GLU A 364 1.65 35.60 -0.42
N MET A 365 2.03 35.55 0.86
CA MET A 365 1.11 35.39 1.98
C MET A 365 1.47 36.37 3.09
N GLU A 366 0.67 37.44 3.24
CA GLU A 366 0.88 38.43 4.29
C GLU A 366 0.61 37.87 5.70
N THR A 367 -0.22 36.83 5.84
CA THR A 367 -0.85 36.45 7.11
C THR A 367 -0.24 35.23 7.81
N LEU A 368 0.50 34.36 7.12
CA LEU A 368 1.02 33.12 7.71
C LEU A 368 2.48 33.25 8.14
N LYS A 369 2.75 34.22 9.02
CA LYS A 369 4.07 34.40 9.64
C LYS A 369 4.20 33.57 10.91
N LEU A 370 5.35 32.93 11.08
CA LEU A 370 5.74 32.31 12.34
C LEU A 370 6.10 33.41 13.35
N PRO A 371 5.83 33.19 14.64
CA PRO A 371 6.15 34.19 15.65
C PRO A 371 7.66 34.50 15.64
N PRO A 372 8.04 35.76 15.89
CA PRO A 372 9.44 36.13 16.04
C PRO A 372 10.04 35.35 17.23
N SER A 373 11.26 34.90 17.06
CA SER A 373 12.05 34.29 18.13
C SER A 373 12.93 35.37 18.76
N LEU A 374 13.12 35.33 20.08
CA LEU A 374 13.98 36.30 20.79
C LEU A 374 15.44 36.20 20.33
N ASP A 375 15.87 35.00 19.93
CA ASP A 375 17.17 34.72 19.29
C ASP A 375 16.96 34.06 17.92
N LYS A 376 17.98 34.06 17.05
CA LYS A 376 17.99 33.28 15.79
C LYS A 376 18.07 31.77 16.10
N GLN A 377 16.94 31.20 16.52
CA GLN A 377 16.76 29.76 16.76
C GLN A 377 16.56 29.04 15.43
N PHE A 378 17.24 27.90 15.28
CA PHE A 378 17.18 27.10 14.06
C PHE A 378 15.81 26.42 13.96
N ARG A 379 15.03 26.74 12.93
CA ARG A 379 13.62 26.33 12.81
C ARG A 379 13.51 25.01 12.07
N VAL A 380 12.96 24.01 12.76
CA VAL A 380 12.80 22.65 12.23
C VAL A 380 11.33 22.32 12.05
N GLY A 381 10.91 22.06 10.82
CA GLY A 381 9.58 21.53 10.51
C GLY A 381 9.58 20.00 10.54
N ILE A 382 8.60 19.36 11.20
CA ILE A 382 8.51 17.89 11.27
C ILE A 382 7.17 17.31 10.79
N ALA A 383 7.21 16.11 10.18
CA ALA A 383 6.05 15.30 9.84
C ALA A 383 6.39 13.80 9.92
N TRP A 384 5.65 13.04 10.73
CA TRP A 384 6.04 11.67 11.12
C TRP A 384 5.15 10.56 10.54
N ALA A 385 3.99 10.91 10.00
CA ALA A 385 3.03 9.94 9.52
C ALA A 385 2.38 10.35 8.21
N GLY A 386 2.12 9.34 7.37
CA GLY A 386 1.33 9.50 6.17
C GLY A 386 -0.17 9.52 6.44
N ARG A 387 -0.95 9.28 5.37
CA ARG A 387 -2.39 9.06 5.48
C ARG A 387 -2.66 7.59 5.84
N PRO A 388 -3.42 7.29 6.91
CA PRO A 388 -3.72 5.90 7.30
C PRO A 388 -4.43 5.06 6.22
N THR A 389 -5.12 5.71 5.29
CA THR A 389 -5.80 5.04 4.16
C THR A 389 -4.85 4.64 3.03
N HIS A 390 -3.57 4.98 3.11
CA HIS A 390 -2.57 4.63 2.12
C HIS A 390 -2.11 3.18 2.29
N LYS A 391 -2.02 2.43 1.17
CA LYS A 391 -1.72 0.98 1.21
C LYS A 391 -0.37 0.63 1.84
N ASN A 392 0.62 1.52 1.73
CA ASN A 392 1.97 1.33 2.25
C ASN A 392 2.23 2.09 3.57
N ASP A 393 1.19 2.55 4.27
CA ASP A 393 1.38 3.46 5.42
C ASP A 393 2.16 2.81 6.58
N ALA A 394 1.85 1.54 6.89
CA ALA A 394 2.54 0.80 7.94
C ALA A 394 4.06 0.64 7.73
N ASN A 395 4.52 0.69 6.47
CA ASN A 395 5.95 0.60 6.15
C ASN A 395 6.67 1.95 6.30
N ARG A 396 5.97 3.07 6.06
CA ARG A 396 6.59 4.41 5.99
C ARG A 396 6.37 5.28 7.23
N THR A 397 5.36 4.98 8.02
CA THR A 397 5.03 5.76 9.22
C THR A 397 5.96 5.36 10.36
N CYS A 398 6.51 6.35 11.05
CA CYS A 398 7.25 6.17 12.30
C CYS A 398 6.33 6.48 13.48
N GLU A 399 6.55 5.81 14.60
CA GLU A 399 5.93 6.20 15.86
C GLU A 399 6.37 7.63 16.23
N PHE A 400 5.44 8.45 16.74
CA PHE A 400 5.75 9.83 17.12
C PHE A 400 6.89 9.92 18.14
N THR A 401 7.02 8.90 19.00
CA THR A 401 8.11 8.77 19.98
C THR A 401 9.51 8.89 19.38
N GLN A 402 9.70 8.48 18.13
CA GLN A 402 10.97 8.64 17.41
C GLN A 402 11.34 10.11 17.21
N PHE A 403 10.36 10.98 16.96
CA PHE A 403 10.55 12.42 16.80
C PHE A 403 10.67 13.14 18.14
N VAL A 404 10.09 12.61 19.22
CA VAL A 404 10.18 13.19 20.57
C VAL A 404 11.65 13.36 20.99
N GLU A 405 12.52 12.41 20.64
CA GLU A 405 13.95 12.49 20.95
C GLU A 405 14.67 13.70 20.31
N LEU A 406 14.11 14.27 19.24
CA LEU A 406 14.64 15.46 18.58
C LEU A 406 14.24 16.75 19.32
N LEU A 407 13.11 16.75 20.02
CA LEU A 407 12.52 17.94 20.65
C LEU A 407 13.38 18.51 21.79
N GLY A 408 14.23 17.68 22.40
CA GLY A 408 15.13 18.09 23.49
C GLY A 408 16.46 18.68 23.05
N ILE A 409 16.72 18.81 21.74
CA ILE A 409 17.99 19.35 21.24
C ILE A 409 18.00 20.88 21.48
N PRO A 410 19.00 21.45 22.17
CA PRO A 410 19.05 22.88 22.41
C PRO A 410 19.34 23.64 21.11
N GLY A 411 18.82 24.87 20.99
CA GLY A 411 19.09 25.76 19.85
C GLY A 411 18.15 25.59 18.66
N ILE A 412 17.10 24.76 18.79
CA ILE A 412 16.06 24.61 17.77
C ILE A 412 14.69 25.02 18.29
N THR A 413 13.84 25.47 17.36
CA THR A 413 12.39 25.56 17.56
C THR A 413 11.71 24.58 16.63
N VAL A 414 10.88 23.69 17.17
CA VAL A 414 10.22 22.64 16.38
C VAL A 414 8.77 23.03 16.05
N TYR A 415 8.40 22.85 14.78
CA TYR A 415 7.07 23.11 14.25
C TYR A 415 6.49 21.82 13.64
N SER A 416 5.28 21.44 14.04
CA SER A 416 4.58 20.31 13.42
C SER A 416 3.93 20.75 12.11
N LEU A 417 4.27 20.04 11.03
CA LEU A 417 3.62 20.11 9.73
C LEU A 417 2.63 18.94 9.52
N GLN A 418 2.47 18.07 10.53
CA GLN A 418 1.61 16.90 10.48
C GLN A 418 0.14 17.32 10.38
N LYS A 419 -0.59 16.73 9.43
CA LYS A 419 -2.05 16.87 9.33
C LYS A 419 -2.75 15.52 9.45
N GLY A 420 -4.00 15.57 9.91
CA GLY A 420 -4.87 14.40 10.02
C GLY A 420 -4.85 13.76 11.41
N PRO A 421 -5.28 12.50 11.55
CA PRO A 421 -5.48 11.87 12.86
C PRO A 421 -4.23 11.87 13.77
N HIS A 422 -3.04 11.79 13.16
CA HIS A 422 -1.76 11.81 13.86
C HIS A 422 -1.43 13.15 14.53
N GLU A 423 -2.18 14.23 14.26
CA GLU A 423 -2.05 15.47 15.03
C GLU A 423 -2.29 15.25 16.54
N ALA A 424 -3.17 14.31 16.88
CA ALA A 424 -3.46 13.94 18.27
C ALA A 424 -2.25 13.34 19.01
N ASP A 425 -1.23 12.84 18.30
CA ASP A 425 -0.07 12.19 18.90
C ASP A 425 0.72 13.19 19.78
N ILE A 426 0.76 14.48 19.41
CA ILE A 426 1.43 15.54 20.18
C ILE A 426 0.86 15.60 21.60
N LYS A 427 -0.47 15.66 21.70
CA LYS A 427 -1.17 15.75 22.98
C LYS A 427 -1.12 14.43 23.74
N ALA A 428 -1.27 13.30 23.04
CA ALA A 428 -1.20 11.97 23.64
C ALA A 428 0.14 11.70 24.35
N HIS A 429 1.23 12.32 23.88
CA HIS A 429 2.57 12.22 24.46
C HIS A 429 2.99 13.44 25.29
N GLY A 430 2.08 14.38 25.58
CA GLY A 430 2.35 15.55 26.42
C GLY A 430 3.37 16.55 25.85
N CYS A 431 3.53 16.59 24.53
CA CYS A 431 4.56 17.40 23.86
C CYS A 431 4.09 18.82 23.48
N GLU A 432 2.90 19.26 23.90
CA GLU A 432 2.30 20.56 23.51
C GLU A 432 3.18 21.78 23.86
N GLY A 433 4.07 21.65 24.87
CA GLY A 433 5.04 22.70 25.23
C GLY A 433 6.38 22.64 24.49
N LEU A 434 6.65 21.56 23.76
CA LEU A 434 7.93 21.32 23.07
C LEU A 434 7.85 21.53 21.56
N ILE A 435 6.64 21.49 20.99
CA ILE A 435 6.41 21.63 19.55
C ILE A 435 5.24 22.56 19.27
N MET A 436 5.42 23.46 18.31
CA MET A 436 4.35 24.32 17.83
C MET A 436 3.50 23.60 16.79
N ASN A 437 2.27 23.24 17.14
CA ASN A 437 1.35 22.62 16.19
C ASN A 437 0.81 23.64 15.19
N LEU A 438 1.18 23.52 13.92
CA LEU A 438 0.69 24.40 12.85
C LEU A 438 -0.53 23.85 12.11
N ALA A 439 -0.92 22.60 12.32
CA ALA A 439 -2.03 21.96 11.59
C ALA A 439 -3.33 22.79 11.55
N PRO A 440 -3.77 23.46 12.64
CA PRO A 440 -4.96 24.32 12.61
C PRO A 440 -4.83 25.55 11.70
N ARG A 441 -3.60 25.96 11.37
CA ARG A 441 -3.29 27.12 10.52
C ARG A 441 -3.05 26.73 9.05
N LEU A 442 -2.90 25.44 8.74
CA LEU A 442 -2.60 24.95 7.39
C LEU A 442 -3.89 24.49 6.70
N ARG A 443 -4.47 25.32 5.82
CA ARG A 443 -5.70 24.94 5.09
C ARG A 443 -5.39 24.02 3.92
N ASP A 444 -4.36 24.36 3.15
CA ASP A 444 -3.97 23.69 1.91
C ASP A 444 -2.42 23.60 1.79
N PHE A 445 -1.92 23.10 0.66
CA PHE A 445 -0.47 23.01 0.44
C PHE A 445 0.20 24.35 0.16
N ALA A 446 -0.55 25.39 -0.20
CA ALA A 446 0.01 26.73 -0.33
C ALA A 446 0.31 27.36 1.04
N ASP A 447 -0.53 27.14 2.05
CA ASP A 447 -0.20 27.51 3.44
C ASP A 447 1.02 26.72 3.93
N THR A 448 1.07 25.42 3.60
CA THR A 448 2.22 24.56 3.96
C THR A 448 3.51 25.08 3.32
N ALA A 449 3.46 25.47 2.04
CA ALA A 449 4.61 26.05 1.33
C ALA A 449 5.09 27.36 1.98
N ALA A 450 4.17 28.26 2.34
CA ALA A 450 4.51 29.53 2.99
C ALA A 450 5.17 29.36 4.37
N VAL A 451 4.81 28.31 5.11
CA VAL A 451 5.50 27.93 6.36
C VAL A 451 6.88 27.35 6.08
N LEU A 452 7.00 26.48 5.07
CA LEU A 452 8.28 25.86 4.69
C LEU A 452 9.34 26.90 4.26
N GLU A 453 8.91 28.02 3.65
CA GLU A 453 9.78 29.17 3.35
C GLU A 453 10.46 29.77 4.58
N GLN A 454 9.89 29.58 5.77
CA GLN A 454 10.37 30.14 7.03
C GLN A 454 11.15 29.13 7.88
N MET A 455 11.43 27.93 7.35
CA MET A 455 12.18 26.86 8.04
C MET A 455 13.62 26.82 7.56
N ASP A 456 14.54 26.49 8.47
CA ASP A 456 15.93 26.22 8.14
C ASP A 456 16.11 24.75 7.70
N LEU A 457 15.31 23.84 8.27
CA LEU A 457 15.34 22.41 7.95
C LEU A 457 13.95 21.77 8.08
N VAL A 458 13.66 20.81 7.21
CA VAL A 458 12.50 19.91 7.33
C VAL A 458 12.99 18.50 7.63
N ILE A 459 12.40 17.83 8.63
CA ILE A 459 12.66 16.42 8.93
C ILE A 459 11.35 15.63 8.83
N THR A 460 11.25 14.70 7.90
CA THR A 460 9.99 13.99 7.62
C THR A 460 10.20 12.51 7.33
N VAL A 461 9.14 11.72 7.39
CA VAL A 461 9.07 10.42 6.68
C VAL A 461 8.63 10.62 5.23
N ASP A 462 8.49 9.53 4.47
CA ASP A 462 7.98 9.52 3.09
C ASP A 462 6.52 10.02 2.98
N THR A 463 6.35 11.35 2.91
CA THR A 463 5.07 12.04 2.83
C THR A 463 5.05 13.15 1.78
N ALA A 464 3.86 13.69 1.50
CA ALA A 464 3.70 14.86 0.63
C ALA A 464 4.49 16.10 1.11
N VAL A 465 4.75 16.24 2.40
CA VAL A 465 5.56 17.36 2.94
C VAL A 465 7.01 17.26 2.42
N GLY A 466 7.57 16.05 2.38
CA GLY A 466 8.92 15.81 1.84
C GLY A 466 9.01 16.16 0.37
N HIS A 467 7.98 15.84 -0.42
CA HIS A 467 7.92 16.21 -1.83
C HIS A 467 7.73 17.71 -2.05
N LEU A 468 6.90 18.38 -1.23
CA LEU A 468 6.70 19.82 -1.31
C LEU A 468 7.98 20.58 -0.95
N ALA A 469 8.64 20.23 0.16
CA ALA A 469 9.91 20.83 0.55
C ALA A 469 10.99 20.62 -0.53
N GLY A 470 10.99 19.43 -1.15
CA GLY A 470 11.79 19.11 -2.34
C GLY A 470 11.55 20.07 -3.51
N ALA A 471 10.27 20.27 -3.86
CA ALA A 471 9.87 21.13 -4.96
C ALA A 471 10.18 22.62 -4.73
N LEU A 472 10.22 23.05 -3.46
CA LEU A 472 10.57 24.41 -3.03
C LEU A 472 12.09 24.62 -2.84
N GLY A 473 12.91 23.58 -3.07
CA GLY A 473 14.36 23.66 -2.87
C GLY A 473 14.81 23.78 -1.42
N LYS A 474 13.99 23.38 -0.45
CA LYS A 474 14.29 23.51 0.99
C LYS A 474 15.15 22.37 1.51
N PRO A 475 16.17 22.63 2.36
CA PRO A 475 16.92 21.57 3.02
C PRO A 475 15.97 20.61 3.74
N THR A 476 16.03 19.33 3.37
CA THR A 476 15.09 18.32 3.86
C THR A 476 15.79 17.02 4.20
N TRP A 477 15.52 16.48 5.38
CA TRP A 477 15.96 15.17 5.82
C TRP A 477 14.78 14.21 5.82
N VAL A 478 14.95 13.05 5.18
CA VAL A 478 13.89 12.05 5.07
C VAL A 478 14.31 10.76 5.78
N ALA A 479 13.50 10.31 6.72
CA ALA A 479 13.58 8.97 7.28
C ALA A 479 12.93 7.99 6.29
N VAL A 480 13.72 7.03 5.81
CA VAL A 480 13.40 6.14 4.70
C VAL A 480 13.35 4.68 5.19
N PRO A 481 12.27 3.93 4.90
CA PRO A 481 12.13 2.55 5.35
C PRO A 481 13.05 1.60 4.57
N PHE A 482 13.21 0.37 5.07
CA PHE A 482 14.11 -0.63 4.49
C PHE A 482 13.79 -0.94 3.02
N ALA A 483 12.50 -1.10 2.70
CA ALA A 483 12.00 -1.20 1.33
C ALA A 483 11.34 0.14 0.94
N PRO A 484 12.09 1.08 0.33
CA PRO A 484 11.59 2.42 0.06
C PRO A 484 10.72 2.50 -1.19
N ASP A 485 9.93 3.58 -1.27
CA ASP A 485 9.38 4.02 -2.55
C ASP A 485 10.51 4.34 -3.54
N TRP A 486 10.27 4.08 -4.82
CA TRP A 486 11.28 4.16 -5.88
C TRP A 486 11.95 5.53 -6.00
N ARG A 487 11.28 6.60 -5.55
CA ARG A 487 11.79 7.98 -5.57
C ARG A 487 12.99 8.18 -4.65
N TRP A 488 13.12 7.35 -3.64
CA TRP A 488 14.20 7.46 -2.67
C TRP A 488 15.41 6.62 -3.06
N GLN A 489 15.35 5.72 -4.05
CA GLN A 489 16.43 4.75 -4.39
C GLN A 489 16.80 3.81 -3.21
N LEU A 490 17.66 2.83 -3.43
CA LEU A 490 17.99 1.79 -2.43
C LEU A 490 19.17 2.15 -1.51
N GLU A 491 20.27 2.64 -2.07
CA GLU A 491 21.57 2.64 -1.35
C GLU A 491 22.12 4.02 -1.01
N SER A 492 21.68 5.09 -1.70
CA SER A 492 22.28 6.43 -1.57
C SER A 492 21.71 7.24 -0.40
N ASP A 493 22.50 8.03 0.30
CA ASP A 493 21.98 9.01 1.29
C ASP A 493 21.39 10.27 0.64
N THR A 494 21.22 10.27 -0.68
CA THR A 494 20.61 11.34 -1.48
C THR A 494 19.65 10.75 -2.51
N THR A 495 18.85 11.60 -3.16
CA THR A 495 17.99 11.19 -4.29
C THR A 495 18.19 12.12 -5.48
N PRO A 496 18.21 11.60 -6.71
CA PRO A 496 18.30 12.42 -7.93
C PRO A 496 17.03 13.27 -8.14
N TRP A 497 15.90 12.93 -7.50
CA TRP A 497 14.66 13.68 -7.64
C TRP A 497 14.64 14.99 -6.87
N TYR A 498 15.39 15.04 -5.76
CA TYR A 498 15.51 16.17 -4.84
C TYR A 498 16.95 16.27 -4.36
N PRO A 499 17.83 16.96 -5.11
CA PRO A 499 19.22 17.18 -4.71
C PRO A 499 19.40 17.90 -3.37
N ASN A 500 18.36 18.60 -2.90
CA ASN A 500 18.28 19.25 -1.59
C ASN A 500 17.91 18.30 -0.42
N HIS A 501 17.77 16.99 -0.68
CA HIS A 501 17.41 16.00 0.34
C HIS A 501 18.63 15.22 0.83
N ARG A 502 18.65 14.98 2.14
CA ARG A 502 19.47 13.96 2.79
C ARG A 502 18.57 12.82 3.28
N LEU A 503 18.95 11.59 3.04
CA LEU A 503 18.17 10.40 3.37
C LEU A 503 18.82 9.66 4.54
N PHE A 504 17.99 9.16 5.46
CA PHE A 504 18.41 8.35 6.60
C PHE A 504 17.63 7.04 6.56
N ARG A 505 18.33 5.91 6.41
CA ARG A 505 17.73 4.65 5.99
C ARG A 505 17.73 3.60 7.07
N GLN A 506 16.65 2.83 7.13
CA GLN A 506 16.65 1.59 7.88
C GLN A 506 17.65 0.59 7.28
N ILE A 507 18.46 -0.02 8.16
CA ILE A 507 19.36 -1.14 7.79
C ILE A 507 18.59 -2.46 7.81
N GLU A 508 17.57 -2.57 8.67
CA GLU A 508 16.67 -3.71 8.78
C GLU A 508 15.21 -3.25 8.95
N PRO A 509 14.22 -4.05 8.49
CA PRO A 509 12.81 -3.70 8.64
C PRO A 509 12.42 -3.38 10.09
N GLY A 510 11.82 -2.22 10.31
CA GLY A 510 11.37 -1.77 11.63
C GLY A 510 12.47 -1.13 12.50
N GLY A 511 13.73 -1.10 12.04
CA GLY A 511 14.87 -0.52 12.74
C GLY A 511 14.89 1.02 12.80
N TRP A 512 13.78 1.66 13.18
CA TRP A 512 13.66 3.13 13.22
C TRP A 512 14.59 3.81 14.23
N ASN A 513 14.86 3.18 15.39
CA ASN A 513 15.74 3.76 16.42
C ASN A 513 17.13 4.12 15.87
N GLY A 514 17.70 3.28 15.00
CA GLY A 514 19.00 3.55 14.37
C GLY A 514 18.97 4.75 13.42
N VAL A 515 17.86 4.89 12.68
CA VAL A 515 17.60 6.02 11.79
C VAL A 515 17.57 7.32 12.58
N PHE A 516 16.76 7.39 13.65
CA PHE A 516 16.60 8.59 14.45
C PHE A 516 17.82 8.92 15.31
N SER A 517 18.59 7.92 15.74
CA SER A 517 19.91 8.14 16.34
C SER A 517 20.85 8.86 15.36
N SER A 518 20.83 8.48 14.09
CA SER A 518 21.65 9.08 13.03
C SER A 518 21.18 10.50 12.68
N ILE A 519 19.86 10.73 12.61
CA ILE A 519 19.25 12.05 12.44
C ILE A 519 19.65 12.98 13.59
N ARG A 520 19.51 12.52 14.84
CA ARG A 520 19.89 13.31 16.03
C ARG A 520 21.36 13.69 15.99
N LYS A 521 22.25 12.73 15.67
CA LYS A 521 23.69 13.00 15.55
C LYS A 521 23.95 14.07 14.49
N ALA A 522 23.36 13.91 13.29
CA ALA A 522 23.50 14.87 12.21
C ALA A 522 22.97 16.27 12.59
N LEU A 523 21.82 16.36 13.27
CA LEU A 523 21.24 17.65 13.67
C LEU A 523 22.13 18.37 14.69
N ARG A 524 22.74 17.63 15.61
CA ARG A 524 23.69 18.22 16.56
C ARG A 524 24.95 18.73 15.87
N GLU A 525 25.46 18.00 14.88
CA GLU A 525 26.60 18.42 14.06
C GLU A 525 26.28 19.69 13.27
N GLU A 526 25.10 19.77 12.65
CA GLU A 526 24.60 20.96 11.93
C GLU A 526 24.55 22.20 12.83
N LEU A 527 24.18 22.01 14.11
CA LEU A 527 24.10 23.07 15.10
C LEU A 527 25.44 23.37 15.81
N GLY A 528 26.53 22.68 15.45
CA GLY A 528 27.83 22.84 16.10
C GLY A 528 27.86 22.41 17.58
N LEU A 529 26.94 21.55 18.00
CA LEU A 529 26.84 21.07 19.38
C LEU A 529 27.86 19.95 19.65
N LYS A 530 28.49 19.96 20.83
CA LYS A 530 29.42 18.89 21.24
C LYS A 530 28.72 17.52 21.26
N PRO A 531 29.43 16.41 20.97
CA PRO A 531 28.90 15.06 21.14
C PRO A 531 28.44 14.87 22.60
N VAL A 532 27.24 14.34 22.81
CA VAL A 532 26.79 13.94 24.15
C VAL A 532 27.48 12.61 24.47
N SER A 533 28.08 12.49 25.65
CA SER A 533 28.49 11.16 26.15
C SER A 533 27.24 10.28 26.26
N PRO A 534 27.30 8.97 25.99
CA PRO A 534 26.14 8.07 26.00
C PRO A 534 25.48 7.87 27.37
N VAL A 535 25.85 8.66 28.38
CA VAL A 535 25.26 8.63 29.71
C VAL A 535 24.45 9.90 29.88
N VAL A 536 23.14 9.72 29.77
CA VAL A 536 22.01 10.42 30.41
C VAL A 536 20.85 10.33 29.40
N ILE A 537 20.18 9.19 29.41
CA ILE A 537 18.75 9.04 29.14
C ILE A 537 18.17 8.45 30.41
#